data_AF-A0A0B2UVV1-F1
#
_entry.id   AF-A0A0B2UVV1-F1
#
_cell.length_a   1.000
_cell.length_b   1.000
_cell.length_c   1.000
_cell.angle_alpha   90.00
_cell.angle_beta   90.00
_cell.angle_gamma   90.00
#
_symmetry.space_group_name_H-M   'P 1'
#
loop_
_entity.id
_entity.type
_entity.pdbx_description
1 polymer ?
#
loop_
_entity_poly.entity_id
_entity_poly.type
_entity_poly.pdbx_seq_one_letter_code
_entity_poly.pdbx_strand_id
1 'polypeptide(L)'
;MKKFIELFTNRPKPSQRRCRSLVPNHQHSFTSRGRSPKVKEKMEKGQLAPKPLRRCRSASPLPPRPPLLNQDQQVLIKRSWHRVPHSSVGKSIYAHMIARSPDMRAMFGGENNSADRHMRHFLGLLQCAVDNLNDMEKALQPWLDLLGKGHGGFSIRSKHWDAFGEAIVTAVSEWIAPGKSHKDTVKAWMLLSCFLSDRLCAASRIAANCPMTTPRIQLITLMASGPPPSLRFEC
;
A
#
# COMPACT_ATOMS: atom_id res chain seq x y z
N MET A 1 19.91 13.80 14.95
CA MET A 1 19.23 13.03 13.89
C MET A 1 19.58 11.54 13.88
N LYS A 2 20.84 11.11 14.06
CA LYS A 2 21.24 9.69 14.03
C LYS A 2 20.50 8.78 15.05
N LYS A 3 20.24 9.24 16.28
CA LYS A 3 19.54 8.46 17.32
C LYS A 3 18.04 8.21 17.09
N PHE A 4 17.38 8.92 16.17
CA PHE A 4 15.93 8.74 15.93
C PHE A 4 15.65 7.77 14.77
N ILE A 5 16.64 7.57 13.88
CA ILE A 5 16.60 6.60 12.78
C ILE A 5 16.82 5.16 13.31
N GLU A 6 17.58 4.99 14.41
CA GLU A 6 17.81 3.68 15.05
C GLU A 6 16.56 3.03 15.66
N LEU A 7 15.49 3.79 15.92
CA LEU A 7 14.24 3.22 16.44
C LEU A 7 13.51 2.33 15.42
N PHE A 8 13.87 2.39 14.14
CA PHE A 8 13.24 1.59 13.09
C PHE A 8 14.10 0.42 12.58
N THR A 9 15.38 0.34 12.94
CA THR A 9 16.26 -0.80 12.56
C THR A 9 16.02 -2.06 13.40
N ASN A 10 15.30 -1.96 14.53
CA ASN A 10 15.07 -3.07 15.46
C ASN A 10 13.60 -3.52 15.49
N ARG A 11 13.05 -3.98 14.35
CA ARG A 11 11.84 -4.82 14.39
C ARG A 11 12.24 -6.29 14.58
N PRO A 12 11.71 -7.00 15.60
CA PRO A 12 11.94 -8.44 15.73
C PRO A 12 11.27 -9.19 14.57
N LYS A 13 11.97 -10.16 13.98
CA LYS A 13 11.45 -11.05 12.93
C LYS A 13 10.23 -11.82 13.45
N PRO A 14 9.15 -11.98 12.67
CA PRO A 14 8.03 -12.81 13.07
C PRO A 14 8.47 -14.28 13.14
N SER A 15 8.27 -14.92 14.29
CA SER A 15 8.53 -16.34 14.50
C SER A 15 7.63 -17.18 13.59
N GLN A 16 8.20 -18.04 12.77
CA GLN A 16 7.47 -19.06 12.03
C GLN A 16 6.74 -19.98 13.00
N ARG A 17 5.42 -19.83 13.13
CA ARG A 17 4.59 -20.87 13.73
C ARG A 17 4.23 -21.89 12.64
N ARG A 18 4.73 -23.10 12.85
CA ARG A 18 4.55 -24.30 12.04
C ARG A 18 3.07 -24.70 12.03
N CYS A 19 2.39 -24.60 10.90
CA CYS A 19 1.06 -25.20 10.70
C CYS A 19 1.19 -26.72 10.66
N ARG A 20 0.53 -27.43 11.60
CA ARG A 20 0.31 -28.88 11.51
C ARG A 20 -0.98 -29.14 10.73
N SER A 21 -0.85 -29.83 9.61
CA SER A 21 -1.94 -30.44 8.84
C SER A 21 -2.54 -31.62 9.60
N LEU A 22 -3.87 -31.65 9.72
CA LEU A 22 -4.63 -32.84 10.09
C LEU A 22 -5.48 -33.26 8.89
N VAL A 23 -5.09 -34.37 8.27
CA VAL A 23 -5.88 -35.15 7.32
C VAL A 23 -6.45 -36.33 8.09
N PRO A 24 -7.71 -36.72 7.87
CA PRO A 24 -8.09 -38.11 8.03
C PRO A 24 -8.48 -38.71 6.67
N ASN A 25 -7.78 -39.81 6.40
CA ASN A 25 -7.99 -40.77 5.33
C ASN A 25 -9.15 -41.70 5.72
N HIS A 26 -10.09 -41.97 4.81
CA HIS A 26 -10.77 -43.26 4.79
C HIS A 26 -11.36 -43.55 3.40
N GLN A 27 -10.74 -44.53 2.76
CA GLN A 27 -11.28 -45.30 1.65
C GLN A 27 -12.45 -46.15 2.16
N HIS A 28 -13.48 -46.36 1.34
CA HIS A 28 -14.03 -47.68 1.01
C HIS A 28 -15.03 -47.56 -0.16
N SER A 29 -14.70 -48.24 -1.25
CA SER A 29 -15.57 -48.59 -2.36
C SER A 29 -16.46 -49.79 -2.00
N PHE A 30 -17.73 -49.82 -2.40
CA PHE A 30 -18.40 -51.06 -2.86
C PHE A 30 -19.69 -50.77 -3.64
N THR A 31 -20.06 -51.73 -4.48
CA THR A 31 -20.83 -51.66 -5.71
C THR A 31 -22.32 -52.05 -5.60
N SER A 32 -23.15 -51.39 -6.42
CA SER A 32 -24.23 -51.94 -7.26
C SER A 32 -25.57 -52.49 -6.69
N ARG A 33 -26.61 -52.21 -7.50
CA ARG A 33 -27.93 -52.88 -7.68
C ARG A 33 -29.13 -52.34 -6.87
N GLY A 34 -29.94 -51.54 -7.57
CA GLY A 34 -31.23 -52.01 -8.11
C GLY A 34 -32.47 -51.99 -7.20
N ARG A 35 -33.55 -51.43 -7.78
CA ARG A 35 -34.99 -51.74 -7.58
C ARG A 35 -35.79 -50.81 -6.65
N SER A 36 -36.56 -49.91 -7.27
CA SER A 36 -37.80 -49.35 -6.71
C SER A 36 -38.88 -50.44 -6.63
N PRO A 37 -39.81 -50.37 -5.66
CA PRO A 37 -41.09 -49.73 -5.98
C PRO A 37 -41.72 -48.89 -4.85
N LYS A 38 -42.54 -47.93 -5.29
CA LYS A 38 -43.62 -47.19 -4.61
C LYS A 38 -44.18 -47.87 -3.34
N VAL A 39 -44.47 -47.06 -2.30
CA VAL A 39 -45.82 -46.91 -1.69
C VAL A 39 -45.81 -45.90 -0.52
N LYS A 40 -46.69 -44.89 -0.67
CA LYS A 40 -47.42 -44.09 0.33
C LYS A 40 -46.63 -43.16 1.28
N GLU A 41 -46.52 -41.94 0.78
CA GLU A 41 -46.54 -40.67 1.51
C GLU A 41 -47.60 -40.65 2.61
N LYS A 42 -47.16 -40.50 3.87
CA LYS A 42 -47.98 -40.03 4.98
C LYS A 42 -47.33 -38.75 5.50
N MET A 43 -47.94 -37.64 5.13
CA MET A 43 -47.57 -36.29 5.52
C MET A 43 -47.85 -36.11 7.02
N GLU A 44 -46.82 -36.11 7.85
CA GLU A 44 -46.91 -35.66 9.24
C GLU A 44 -46.21 -34.30 9.35
N LYS A 45 -47.02 -33.25 9.54
CA LYS A 45 -46.58 -31.85 9.67
C LYS A 45 -45.80 -31.65 10.97
N GLY A 46 -44.49 -31.85 10.92
CA GLY A 46 -43.54 -31.35 11.92
C GLY A 46 -42.90 -30.05 11.46
N GLN A 47 -43.61 -28.92 11.56
CA GLN A 47 -43.01 -27.60 11.34
C GLN A 47 -42.10 -27.24 12.52
N LEU A 48 -40.81 -27.62 12.45
CA LEU A 48 -39.77 -26.98 13.26
C LEU A 48 -39.44 -25.65 12.59
N ALA A 49 -40.14 -24.59 13.00
CA ALA A 49 -39.80 -23.23 12.62
C ALA A 49 -38.35 -22.93 13.07
N PRO A 50 -37.48 -22.39 12.19
CA PRO A 50 -36.13 -22.01 12.59
C PRO A 50 -36.22 -20.89 13.63
N LYS A 51 -35.69 -21.16 14.84
CA LYS A 51 -35.53 -20.13 15.88
C LYS A 51 -34.72 -18.97 15.29
N PRO A 52 -35.23 -17.72 15.35
CA PRO A 52 -34.46 -16.58 14.87
C PRO A 52 -33.19 -16.47 15.74
N LEU A 53 -32.03 -16.61 15.10
CA LEU A 53 -30.75 -16.36 15.74
C LEU A 53 -30.80 -14.96 16.33
N ARG A 54 -30.65 -14.85 17.67
CA ARG A 54 -30.59 -13.56 18.35
C ARG A 54 -29.48 -12.75 17.68
N ARG A 55 -29.87 -11.69 16.98
CA ARG A 55 -28.96 -10.73 16.35
C ARG A 55 -28.00 -10.23 17.42
N CYS A 56 -26.72 -10.60 17.31
CA CYS A 56 -25.68 -10.11 18.21
C CYS A 56 -25.72 -8.57 18.17
N ARG A 57 -26.19 -7.93 19.27
CA ARG A 57 -26.24 -6.47 19.44
C ARG A 57 -24.85 -5.84 19.65
N SER A 58 -23.78 -6.54 19.28
CA SER A 58 -22.40 -6.19 19.64
C SER A 58 -21.63 -5.50 18.52
N ALA A 59 -22.21 -5.37 17.33
CA ALA A 59 -21.57 -4.62 16.24
C ALA A 59 -21.94 -3.13 16.35
N SER A 60 -21.50 -2.48 17.43
CA SER A 60 -21.44 -1.01 17.42
C SER A 60 -20.50 -0.59 16.30
N PRO A 61 -20.88 0.36 15.43
CA PRO A 61 -20.00 0.86 14.39
C PRO A 61 -18.68 1.33 15.03
N LEU A 62 -17.55 0.82 14.53
CA LEU A 62 -16.25 1.32 14.94
C LEU A 62 -16.22 2.83 14.66
N PRO A 63 -15.72 3.66 15.59
CA PRO A 63 -15.59 5.08 15.34
C PRO A 63 -14.75 5.31 14.07
N PRO A 64 -15.03 6.38 13.30
CA PRO A 64 -14.24 6.71 12.12
C PRO A 64 -12.76 6.75 12.50
N ARG A 65 -11.92 6.05 11.73
CA ARG A 65 -10.47 6.10 11.93
C ARG A 65 -10.01 7.56 11.81
N PRO A 66 -9.18 8.07 12.74
CA PRO A 66 -8.65 9.42 12.60
C PRO A 66 -7.84 9.52 11.29
N PRO A 67 -7.89 10.67 10.60
CA PRO A 67 -7.13 10.86 9.37
C PRO A 67 -5.63 10.70 9.65
N LEU A 68 -4.89 10.16 8.69
CA LEU A 68 -3.43 9.97 8.80
C LEU A 68 -2.69 11.29 9.07
N LEU A 69 -3.13 12.38 8.43
CA LEU A 69 -2.60 13.72 8.59
C LEU A 69 -3.71 14.67 9.03
N ASN A 70 -3.50 15.38 10.13
CA ASN A 70 -4.40 16.46 10.54
C ASN A 70 -4.17 17.73 9.68
N GLN A 71 -5.07 18.72 9.79
CA GLN A 71 -5.02 19.93 8.95
C GLN A 71 -3.71 20.71 9.12
N ASP A 72 -3.21 20.86 10.36
CA ASP A 72 -1.95 21.54 10.63
C ASP A 72 -0.77 20.86 9.93
N GLN A 73 -0.71 19.53 10.00
CA GLN A 73 0.32 18.74 9.30
C GLN A 73 0.24 18.90 7.79
N GLN A 74 -0.96 18.95 7.22
CA GLN A 74 -1.14 19.19 5.78
C GLN A 74 -0.63 20.58 5.38
N VAL A 75 -0.90 21.61 6.19
CA VAL A 75 -0.38 22.97 5.98
C VAL A 75 1.16 22.99 6.06
N LEU A 76 1.74 22.29 7.04
CA LEU A 76 3.19 22.18 7.19
C LEU A 76 3.84 21.52 5.96
N ILE A 77 3.25 20.43 5.44
CA ILE A 77 3.73 19.75 4.23
C ILE A 77 3.65 20.69 3.03
N LYS A 78 2.50 21.33 2.77
CA LYS A 78 2.34 22.25 1.64
C LYS A 78 3.35 23.41 1.69
N ARG A 79 3.48 24.05 2.85
CA ARG A 79 4.40 25.18 3.04
C ARG A 79 5.87 24.78 2.86
N SER A 80 6.28 23.61 3.36
CA SER A 80 7.64 23.12 3.18
C SER A 80 7.90 22.64 1.76
N TRP A 81 6.92 22.02 1.10
CA TRP A 81 7.01 21.60 -0.30
C TRP A 81 7.31 22.75 -1.25
N HIS A 82 6.76 23.94 -1.02
CA HIS A 82 7.08 25.15 -1.81
C HIS A 82 8.55 25.58 -1.74
N ARG A 83 9.30 25.13 -0.73
CA ARG A 83 10.73 25.46 -0.58
C ARG A 83 11.65 24.40 -1.17
N VAL A 84 11.12 23.21 -1.45
CA VAL A 84 11.88 22.12 -2.02
C VAL A 84 12.15 22.44 -3.49
N PRO A 85 13.40 22.38 -3.97
CA PRO A 85 13.71 22.58 -5.38
C PRO A 85 13.23 21.39 -6.21
N HIS A 86 12.12 21.56 -6.92
CA HIS A 86 11.51 20.48 -7.72
C HIS A 86 12.43 19.97 -8.83
N SER A 87 13.33 20.81 -9.35
CA SER A 87 14.30 20.43 -10.38
C SER A 87 15.35 19.42 -9.92
N SER A 88 15.60 19.29 -8.60
CA SER A 88 16.64 18.42 -8.04
C SER A 88 16.14 17.41 -7.01
N VAL A 89 14.93 17.56 -6.46
CA VAL A 89 14.41 16.65 -5.42
C VAL A 89 14.39 15.19 -5.86
N GLY A 90 14.01 14.90 -7.10
CA GLY A 90 14.02 13.53 -7.64
C GLY A 90 15.42 12.92 -7.68
N LYS A 91 16.44 13.74 -8.01
CA LYS A 91 17.86 13.34 -8.00
C LYS A 91 18.35 13.09 -6.57
N SER A 92 17.97 13.95 -5.63
CA SER A 92 18.30 13.79 -4.20
C SER A 92 17.71 12.50 -3.63
N ILE A 93 16.43 12.22 -3.89
CA ILE A 93 15.78 10.97 -3.49
C ILE A 93 16.54 9.77 -4.05
N TYR A 94 16.83 9.76 -5.35
CA TYR A 94 17.58 8.66 -5.97
C TYR A 94 18.96 8.47 -5.30
N ALA A 95 19.71 9.55 -5.08
CA ALA A 95 21.03 9.48 -4.44
C ALA A 95 20.94 8.85 -3.04
N HIS A 96 19.96 9.26 -2.22
CA HIS A 96 19.76 8.68 -0.88
C HIS A 96 19.32 7.22 -0.92
N MET A 97 18.46 6.83 -1.87
CA MET A 97 18.06 5.42 -2.04
C MET A 97 19.26 4.53 -2.34
N ILE A 98 20.10 4.95 -3.29
CA ILE A 98 21.27 4.16 -3.70
C ILE A 98 22.35 4.15 -2.62
N ALA A 99 22.53 5.25 -1.88
CA ALA A 99 23.42 5.28 -0.72
C ALA A 99 22.97 4.28 0.36
N ARG A 100 21.64 4.14 0.56
CA ARG A 100 21.06 3.24 1.57
C ARG A 100 21.04 1.77 1.13
N SER A 101 20.75 1.50 -0.14
CA SER A 101 20.66 0.15 -0.72
C SER A 101 21.34 0.15 -2.10
N PRO A 102 22.68 -0.03 -2.16
CA PRO A 102 23.44 0.06 -3.42
C PRO A 102 23.01 -0.93 -4.50
N ASP A 103 22.42 -2.08 -4.10
CA ASP A 103 21.87 -3.10 -4.99
C ASP A 103 20.67 -2.62 -5.81
N MET A 104 20.00 -1.54 -5.39
CA MET A 104 18.92 -0.92 -6.16
C MET A 104 19.40 -0.29 -7.46
N ARG A 105 20.69 0.03 -7.61
CA ARG A 105 21.23 0.66 -8.84
C ARG A 105 20.93 -0.20 -10.08
N ALA A 106 21.07 -1.52 -9.96
CA ALA A 106 20.76 -2.45 -11.04
C ALA A 106 19.25 -2.51 -11.38
N MET A 107 18.37 -2.18 -10.44
CA MET A 107 16.91 -2.21 -10.65
C MET A 107 16.41 -1.05 -11.51
N PHE A 108 17.14 0.06 -11.53
CA PHE A 108 16.82 1.20 -12.38
C PHE A 108 17.35 1.05 -13.82
N GLY A 109 17.88 -0.11 -14.19
CA GLY A 109 18.42 -0.40 -15.52
C GLY A 109 19.78 0.25 -15.77
N GLY A 110 20.62 -0.43 -16.55
CA GLY A 110 21.93 0.09 -16.99
C GLY A 110 21.88 0.92 -18.28
N GLU A 111 20.71 1.04 -18.92
CA GLU A 111 20.55 1.73 -20.20
C GLU A 111 20.08 3.19 -20.10
N ASN A 112 20.45 3.95 -21.14
CA ASN A 112 20.21 5.38 -21.38
C ASN A 112 18.93 5.96 -20.74
N ASN A 113 19.10 6.70 -19.63
CA ASN A 113 18.11 7.59 -19.01
C ASN A 113 16.94 6.93 -18.25
N SER A 114 17.02 5.63 -17.93
CA SER A 114 16.00 5.00 -17.08
C SER A 114 15.98 5.59 -15.66
N ALA A 115 17.15 5.88 -15.07
CA ALA A 115 17.24 6.54 -13.77
C ALA A 115 16.63 7.96 -13.79
N ASP A 116 16.93 8.76 -14.80
CA ASP A 116 16.36 10.12 -14.96
C ASP A 116 14.84 10.11 -15.10
N ARG A 117 14.30 9.10 -15.79
CA ARG A 117 12.86 8.90 -15.87
C ARG A 117 12.26 8.63 -14.49
N HIS A 118 12.85 7.74 -13.70
CA HIS A 118 12.39 7.47 -12.33
C HIS A 118 12.50 8.69 -11.41
N MET A 119 13.57 9.49 -11.53
CA MET A 119 13.71 10.73 -10.77
C MET A 119 12.56 11.71 -11.05
N ARG A 120 12.14 11.86 -12.31
CA ARG A 120 10.96 12.66 -12.67
C ARG A 120 9.67 12.07 -12.10
N HIS A 121 9.55 10.74 -12.09
CA HIS A 121 8.42 10.06 -11.49
C HIS A 121 8.34 10.22 -9.98
N PHE A 122 9.47 10.26 -9.26
CA PHE A 122 9.48 10.56 -7.82
C PHE A 122 8.95 11.96 -7.53
N LEU A 123 9.36 12.96 -8.33
CA LEU A 123 8.80 14.31 -8.24
C LEU A 123 7.29 14.30 -8.48
N GLY A 124 6.83 13.66 -9.57
CA GLY A 124 5.42 13.59 -9.91
C GLY A 124 4.58 12.89 -8.83
N LEU A 125 5.13 11.85 -8.20
CA LEU A 125 4.52 11.16 -7.06
C LEU A 125 4.36 12.06 -5.84
N LEU A 126 5.41 12.79 -5.46
CA LEU A 126 5.31 13.71 -4.32
C LEU A 126 4.38 14.89 -4.61
N GLN A 127 4.43 15.47 -5.82
CA GLN A 127 3.53 16.54 -6.21
C GLN A 127 2.06 16.09 -6.13
N CYS A 128 1.74 14.94 -6.73
CA CYS A 128 0.42 14.33 -6.67
C CYS A 128 -0.04 14.09 -5.21
N ALA A 129 0.85 13.58 -4.36
CA ALA A 129 0.53 13.34 -2.95
C ALA A 129 0.23 14.65 -2.20
N VAL A 130 1.01 15.70 -2.43
CA VAL A 130 0.83 17.03 -1.81
C VAL A 130 -0.48 17.68 -2.27
N ASP A 131 -0.85 17.51 -3.54
CA ASP A 131 -2.10 18.06 -4.10
C ASP A 131 -3.35 17.37 -3.52
N ASN A 132 -3.23 16.12 -3.08
CA ASN A 132 -4.34 15.28 -2.61
C ASN A 132 -4.31 15.01 -1.09
N LEU A 133 -3.63 15.84 -0.29
CA LEU A 133 -3.52 15.65 1.18
C LEU A 133 -4.88 15.67 1.91
N ASN A 134 -5.89 16.31 1.33
CA ASN A 134 -7.26 16.37 1.86
C ASN A 134 -8.08 15.11 1.53
N ASP A 135 -7.67 14.30 0.56
CA ASP A 135 -8.38 13.08 0.14
C ASP A 135 -7.42 11.92 -0.17
N MET A 136 -6.61 11.55 0.83
CA MET A 136 -5.61 10.50 0.65
C MET A 136 -6.21 9.10 0.47
N GLU A 137 -7.34 8.81 1.10
CA GLU A 137 -7.95 7.47 1.07
C GLU A 137 -8.78 7.23 -0.20
N LYS A 138 -9.54 8.22 -0.69
CA LYS A 138 -10.41 8.01 -1.85
C LYS A 138 -9.74 8.42 -3.16
N ALA A 139 -8.97 9.50 -3.18
CA ALA A 139 -8.32 9.97 -4.41
C ALA A 139 -6.92 9.37 -4.60
N LEU A 140 -6.06 9.44 -3.57
CA LEU A 140 -4.65 9.06 -3.72
C LEU A 140 -4.41 7.54 -3.65
N GLN A 141 -5.06 6.85 -2.70
CA GLN A 141 -4.81 5.42 -2.48
C GLN A 141 -5.07 4.54 -3.72
N PRO A 142 -6.18 4.66 -4.48
CA PRO A 142 -6.41 3.81 -5.65
C PRO A 142 -5.32 3.98 -6.73
N TRP A 143 -4.81 5.21 -6.88
CA TRP A 143 -3.72 5.51 -7.81
C TRP A 143 -2.39 4.88 -7.35
N LEU A 144 -2.08 4.96 -6.05
CA LEU A 144 -0.91 4.26 -5.47
C LEU A 144 -1.02 2.74 -5.60
N ASP A 145 -2.22 2.18 -5.43
CA ASP A 145 -2.43 0.75 -5.60
C ASP A 145 -2.16 0.31 -7.05
N LEU A 146 -2.58 1.10 -8.03
CA LEU A 146 -2.28 0.85 -9.44
C LEU A 146 -0.77 0.94 -9.73
N LEU A 147 -0.11 2.00 -9.25
CA LEU A 147 1.34 2.16 -9.39
C LEU A 147 2.12 1.02 -8.74
N GLY A 148 1.75 0.64 -7.51
CA GLY A 148 2.39 -0.44 -6.78
C GLY A 148 2.19 -1.79 -7.46
N LYS A 149 1.00 -2.08 -8.00
CA LYS A 149 0.77 -3.30 -8.81
C LYS A 149 1.67 -3.36 -10.03
N GLY A 150 1.95 -2.21 -10.67
CA GLY A 150 2.93 -2.12 -11.76
C GLY A 150 4.35 -2.52 -11.36
N HIS A 151 4.66 -2.55 -10.06
CA HIS A 151 5.93 -3.06 -9.52
C HIS A 151 5.88 -4.57 -9.16
N GLY A 152 4.75 -5.24 -9.40
CA GLY A 152 4.64 -6.69 -9.30
C GLY A 152 5.56 -7.40 -10.30
N GLY A 153 6.24 -8.45 -9.85
CA GLY A 153 7.18 -9.22 -10.68
C GLY A 153 8.60 -8.67 -10.75
N PHE A 154 8.87 -7.46 -10.26
CA PHE A 154 10.23 -7.00 -10.03
C PHE A 154 10.80 -7.57 -8.73
N SER A 155 12.12 -7.73 -8.66
CA SER A 155 12.82 -8.24 -7.46
C SER A 155 12.94 -7.19 -6.34
N ILE A 156 11.85 -6.46 -6.06
CA ILE A 156 11.78 -5.40 -5.05
C ILE A 156 11.32 -6.01 -3.72
N ARG A 157 12.07 -5.77 -2.65
CA ARG A 157 11.84 -6.29 -1.29
C ARG A 157 11.46 -5.15 -0.35
N SER A 158 10.92 -5.47 0.83
CA SER A 158 10.57 -4.47 1.85
C SER A 158 11.70 -3.49 2.13
N LYS A 159 12.95 -3.96 2.24
CA LYS A 159 14.13 -3.10 2.49
C LYS A 159 14.32 -1.99 1.45
N HIS A 160 13.89 -2.19 0.20
CA HIS A 160 14.00 -1.18 -0.86
C HIS A 160 12.91 -0.11 -0.71
N TRP A 161 11.72 -0.51 -0.25
CA TRP A 161 10.65 0.43 0.07
C TRP A 161 10.96 1.23 1.34
N ASP A 162 11.60 0.61 2.34
CA ASP A 162 12.12 1.31 3.52
C ASP A 162 13.15 2.37 3.11
N ALA A 163 14.10 2.00 2.22
CA ALA A 163 15.08 2.92 1.68
C ALA A 163 14.44 4.08 0.88
N PHE A 164 13.38 3.80 0.12
CA PHE A 164 12.61 4.83 -0.58
C PHE A 164 11.95 5.82 0.39
N GLY A 165 11.30 5.32 1.44
CA GLY A 165 10.65 6.15 2.44
C GLY A 165 11.63 7.06 3.19
N GLU A 166 12.76 6.48 3.64
CA GLU A 166 13.86 7.22 4.28
C GLU A 166 14.46 8.28 3.35
N ALA A 167 14.63 7.95 2.06
CA ALA A 167 15.18 8.88 1.07
C ALA A 167 14.28 10.09 0.83
N ILE A 168 12.95 9.90 0.76
CA ILE A 168 12.00 11.02 0.65
C ILE A 168 12.17 11.99 1.82
N VAL A 169 12.13 11.46 3.06
CA VAL A 169 12.20 12.29 4.26
C VAL A 169 13.53 13.03 4.32
N THR A 170 14.62 12.36 3.95
CA THR A 170 15.95 12.97 3.93
C THR A 170 16.01 14.12 2.91
N ALA A 171 15.60 13.86 1.66
CA ALA A 171 15.66 14.83 0.58
C ALA A 171 14.82 16.09 0.85
N VAL A 172 13.63 15.95 1.46
CA VAL A 172 12.79 17.11 1.79
C VAL A 172 13.26 17.83 3.06
N SER A 173 13.84 17.11 4.02
CA SER A 173 14.24 17.69 5.32
C SER A 173 15.36 18.73 5.19
N GLU A 174 16.18 18.63 4.15
CA GLU A 174 17.21 19.63 3.80
C GLU A 174 16.61 21.03 3.59
N TRP A 175 15.33 21.11 3.21
CA TRP A 175 14.64 22.35 2.86
C TRP A 175 13.60 22.79 3.91
N ILE A 176 13.47 22.03 5.00
CA ILE A 176 12.60 22.41 6.12
C ILE A 176 13.34 23.44 6.97
N ALA A 177 12.77 24.64 7.08
CA ALA A 177 13.38 25.69 7.89
C ALA A 177 13.53 25.28 9.36
N PRO A 178 14.61 25.75 10.01
CA PRO A 178 14.73 25.63 11.45
C PRO A 178 13.62 26.46 12.13
N GLY A 179 13.25 26.05 13.35
CA GLY A 179 12.29 26.79 14.17
C GLY A 179 11.31 25.87 14.90
N LYS A 180 10.31 26.49 15.54
CA LYS A 180 9.36 25.79 16.43
C LYS A 180 8.59 24.66 15.72
N SER A 181 8.26 24.85 14.45
CA SER A 181 7.50 23.86 13.65
C SER A 181 8.38 22.82 12.94
N HIS A 182 9.71 22.85 13.10
CA HIS A 182 10.61 21.95 12.38
C HIS A 182 10.30 20.47 12.68
N LYS A 183 10.19 20.11 13.97
CA LYS A 183 9.92 18.72 14.39
C LYS A 183 8.59 18.20 13.86
N ASP A 184 7.55 19.02 13.92
CA ASP A 184 6.21 18.66 13.44
C ASP A 184 6.17 18.53 11.91
N THR A 185 6.90 19.40 11.20
CA THR A 185 7.03 19.33 9.74
C THR A 185 7.72 18.03 9.31
N VAL A 186 8.85 17.68 9.94
CA VAL A 186 9.56 16.42 9.67
C VAL A 186 8.66 15.22 9.99
N LYS A 187 7.94 15.25 11.12
CA LYS A 187 7.00 14.19 11.49
C LYS A 187 5.87 14.04 10.46
N ALA A 188 5.33 15.13 9.94
CA ALA A 188 4.31 15.11 8.90
C ALA A 188 4.83 14.47 7.61
N TRP A 189 6.04 14.83 7.17
CA TRP A 189 6.70 14.19 6.04
C TRP A 189 7.01 12.71 6.27
N MET A 190 7.36 12.30 7.48
CA MET A 190 7.54 10.89 7.83
C MET A 190 6.22 10.11 7.68
N LEU A 191 5.10 10.64 8.19
CA LEU A 191 3.79 10.01 8.06
C LEU A 191 3.39 9.86 6.59
N LEU A 192 3.57 10.91 5.79
CA LEU A 192 3.28 10.86 4.35
C LEU A 192 4.19 9.83 3.65
N SER A 193 5.49 9.86 3.90
CA SER A 193 6.46 8.96 3.28
C SER A 193 6.20 7.49 3.62
N CYS A 194 5.90 7.19 4.89
CA CYS A 194 5.49 5.85 5.33
C CYS A 194 4.23 5.40 4.59
N PHE A 195 3.21 6.27 4.49
CA PHE A 195 1.98 5.94 3.76
C PHE A 195 2.25 5.61 2.29
N LEU A 196 3.03 6.43 1.59
CA LEU A 196 3.39 6.18 0.18
C LEU A 196 4.11 4.84 0.02
N SER A 197 5.14 4.61 0.85
CA SER A 197 5.96 3.40 0.79
C SER A 197 5.15 2.15 1.14
N ASP A 198 4.34 2.20 2.19
CA ASP A 198 3.50 1.08 2.63
C ASP A 198 2.45 0.71 1.60
N ARG A 199 1.80 1.69 0.95
CA ARG A 199 0.80 1.43 -0.09
C ARG A 199 1.41 0.81 -1.33
N LEU A 200 2.48 1.39 -1.86
CA LEU A 200 3.20 0.85 -3.01
C LEU A 200 3.75 -0.57 -2.72
N CYS A 201 4.28 -0.76 -1.52
CA CYS A 201 4.83 -2.04 -1.08
C CYS A 201 3.75 -3.12 -0.89
N ALA A 202 2.59 -2.77 -0.34
CA ALA A 202 1.46 -3.68 -0.20
C ALA A 202 0.89 -4.08 -1.57
N ALA A 203 0.67 -3.09 -2.46
CA ALA A 203 0.11 -3.33 -3.77
C ALA A 203 1.03 -4.14 -4.69
N SER A 204 2.35 -3.90 -4.64
CA SER A 204 3.33 -4.70 -5.39
C SER A 204 3.36 -6.17 -4.95
N ARG A 205 3.25 -6.44 -3.65
CA ARG A 205 3.14 -7.81 -3.12
C ARG A 205 1.86 -8.51 -3.56
N ILE A 206 0.73 -7.80 -3.55
CA ILE A 206 -0.56 -8.35 -4.01
C ILE A 206 -0.45 -8.77 -5.48
N ALA A 207 0.12 -7.91 -6.34
CA ALA A 207 0.32 -8.22 -7.75
C ALA A 207 1.31 -9.36 -7.98
N ALA A 208 2.39 -9.43 -7.21
CA ALA A 208 3.35 -10.55 -7.29
C ALA A 208 2.70 -11.91 -6.95
N ASN A 209 1.70 -11.91 -6.05
CA ASN A 209 0.99 -13.12 -5.62
C ASN A 209 -0.25 -13.44 -6.46
N CYS A 210 -0.75 -12.49 -7.26
CA CYS A 210 -1.90 -12.66 -8.13
C CYS A 210 -1.62 -12.00 -9.48
N PRO A 211 -1.00 -12.72 -10.43
CA PRO A 211 -0.57 -12.18 -11.71
C PRO A 211 -1.76 -12.01 -12.67
N MET A 212 -2.79 -11.26 -12.27
CA MET A 212 -3.70 -10.68 -13.25
C MET A 212 -2.95 -9.56 -13.96
N THR A 213 -2.78 -9.73 -15.27
CA THR A 213 -2.02 -8.84 -16.16
C THR A 213 -2.47 -7.39 -16.00
N THR A 214 -1.62 -6.57 -15.37
CA THR A 214 -1.75 -5.11 -15.45
C THR A 214 -1.30 -4.74 -16.87
N PRO A 215 -2.18 -4.20 -17.74
CA PRO A 215 -1.77 -3.84 -19.09
C PRO A 215 -0.73 -2.72 -19.01
N ARG A 216 0.51 -3.00 -19.46
CA ARG A 216 1.68 -2.11 -19.40
C ARG A 216 1.43 -0.69 -19.95
N ILE A 217 0.41 -0.51 -20.80
CA ILE A 217 -0.02 0.78 -21.35
C ILE A 217 -0.52 1.73 -20.24
N GLN A 218 -1.18 1.21 -19.20
CA GLN A 218 -1.67 2.05 -18.09
C GLN A 218 -0.54 2.65 -17.26
N LEU A 219 0.61 1.97 -17.13
CA LEU A 219 1.73 2.47 -16.33
C LEU A 219 2.38 3.71 -16.98
N ILE A 220 2.53 3.74 -18.31
CA ILE A 220 3.17 4.87 -19.01
C ILE A 220 2.25 6.10 -19.02
N THR A 221 0.95 5.91 -19.29
CA THR A 221 -0.02 7.02 -19.31
C THR A 221 -0.24 7.63 -17.92
N LEU A 222 -0.28 6.80 -16.88
CA LEU A 222 -0.61 7.23 -15.51
C LEU A 222 0.57 7.81 -14.71
N MET A 223 1.80 7.68 -15.22
CA MET A 223 2.94 8.40 -14.68
C MET A 223 3.15 9.76 -15.35
N ALA A 224 2.45 10.01 -16.46
CA ALA A 224 2.43 11.29 -17.17
C ALA A 224 1.26 12.19 -16.75
N SER A 225 0.15 11.60 -16.31
CA SER A 225 -0.99 12.30 -15.71
C SER A 225 -1.18 11.88 -14.25
N GLY A 226 -1.40 12.83 -13.35
CA GLY A 226 -1.83 12.55 -11.98
C GLY A 226 -3.14 11.74 -11.93
N PRO A 227 -3.73 11.49 -10.74
CA PRO A 227 -4.97 10.75 -10.61
C PRO A 227 -6.00 11.26 -11.61
N PRO A 228 -6.64 10.38 -12.41
CA PRO A 228 -7.54 10.81 -13.46
C PRO A 228 -8.68 11.64 -12.85
N PRO A 229 -9.10 12.74 -13.51
CA PRO A 229 -10.15 13.62 -13.01
C PRO A 229 -11.50 12.91 -12.81
N SER A 230 -11.68 11.71 -13.35
CA SER A 230 -12.88 10.87 -13.24
C SER A 230 -13.11 10.23 -11.86
N LEU A 231 -12.35 10.60 -10.82
CA LEU A 231 -12.66 10.29 -9.42
C LEU A 231 -13.29 11.46 -8.65
N ARG A 232 -13.56 12.59 -9.32
CA ARG A 232 -14.50 13.59 -8.80
C ARG A 232 -15.92 13.10 -9.05
N PHE A 233 -16.47 12.35 -8.12
CA PHE A 233 -17.92 12.22 -8.05
C PHE A 233 -18.47 13.59 -7.65
N GLU A 234 -19.18 14.22 -8.58
CA GLU A 234 -20.11 15.31 -8.26
C GLU A 234 -21.16 14.78 -7.26
N CYS A 235 -21.59 15.67 -6.36
CA CYS A 235 -22.54 15.41 -5.26
C CYS A 235 -23.80 14.65 -5.68
#